data_AF-B7CCI1-F1
#
_entry.id   AF-B7CCI1-F1
#
_cell.length_a   1.000
_cell.length_b   1.000
_cell.length_c   1.000
_cell.angle_alpha   90.00
_cell.angle_beta   90.00
_cell.angle_gamma   90.00
#
_symmetry.space_group_name_H-M   'P 1'
#
loop_
_entity.id
_entity.type
_entity.pdbx_description
1 polymer ?
#
loop_
_entity_poly.entity_id
_entity_poly.type
_entity_poly.pdbx_seq_one_letter_code
_entity_poly.pdbx_strand_id
1 'polypeptide(L)' 'KVIKKVDTFYASSQICHCCGYKNEGTKDLKVREWTCPKCHSNHDRDVNASINILMQGILAN' A
#
# COMPACT_ATOMS: atom_id res chain seq x y z
N LYS A 1 -0.50 21.12 -13.63
CA LYS A 1 -0.20 19.85 -12.92
C LYS A 1 -0.41 20.09 -11.44
N VAL A 2 -1.30 19.34 -10.78
CA VAL A 2 -1.54 19.48 -9.34
C VAL A 2 -0.66 18.48 -8.59
N ILE A 3 -0.02 18.93 -7.52
CA ILE A 3 0.75 18.06 -6.61
C ILE A 3 -0.01 18.02 -5.29
N LYS A 4 -0.37 16.82 -4.85
CA LYS A 4 -0.97 16.58 -3.54
C LYS A 4 0.02 15.85 -2.65
N LYS A 5 0.19 16.34 -1.42
CA LYS A 5 1.03 15.70 -0.42
C LYS A 5 0.23 14.63 0.31
N VAL A 6 0.79 13.42 0.42
CA VAL A 6 0.28 12.34 1.27
C VAL A 6 1.09 12.34 2.57
N ASP A 7 0.50 11.84 3.66
CA ASP A 7 1.19 11.72 4.95
C ASP A 7 2.48 10.89 4.82
N THR A 8 3.57 11.38 5.43
CA THR A 8 4.90 10.77 5.35
C THR A 8 4.94 9.35 5.93
N PHE A 9 4.11 9.07 6.92
CA PHE A 9 4.09 7.80 7.64
C PHE A 9 2.90 6.90 7.24
N TYR A 10 2.20 7.26 6.17
CA TYR A 10 1.17 6.41 5.61
C TYR A 10 1.74 5.05 5.20
N ALA A 11 1.14 3.97 5.70
CA ALA A 11 1.63 2.60 5.57
C ALA A 11 1.34 1.98 4.19
N SER A 12 1.64 2.71 3.11
CA SER A 12 1.28 2.37 1.72
C SER A 12 1.80 1.00 1.28
N SER A 13 3.01 0.60 1.69
CA SER A 13 3.59 -0.70 1.35
C SER A 13 3.02 -1.87 2.15
N GLN A 14 2.42 -1.59 3.32
CA GLN A 14 1.90 -2.61 4.24
C GLN A 14 0.41 -2.88 4.02
N ILE A 15 -0.35 -1.89 3.57
CA ILE A 15 -1.81 -2.02 3.40
C ILE A 15 -2.11 -2.75 2.09
N CYS A 16 -2.93 -3.81 2.12
CA CYS A 16 -3.49 -4.42 0.93
C CYS A 16 -4.44 -3.43 0.25
N HIS A 17 -4.13 -3.00 -0.97
CA HIS A 17 -4.99 -2.07 -1.70
C HIS A 17 -6.38 -2.66 -2.06
N CYS A 18 -6.54 -3.99 -2.01
CA CYS A 18 -7.81 -4.64 -2.32
C CYS A 18 -8.78 -4.64 -1.14
N CYS A 19 -8.29 -4.82 0.10
CA CYS A 19 -9.15 -5.05 1.26
C CYS A 19 -8.75 -4.32 2.54
N GLY A 20 -7.68 -3.52 2.51
CA GLY A 20 -7.23 -2.72 3.66
C GLY A 20 -6.44 -3.47 4.74
N TYR A 21 -6.21 -4.78 4.60
CA TYR A 21 -5.40 -5.53 5.58
C TYR A 21 -3.97 -5.00 5.65
N LYS A 22 -3.48 -4.69 6.85
CA LYS A 22 -2.11 -4.21 7.06
C LYS A 22 -1.18 -5.38 7.38
N ASN A 23 -0.28 -5.70 6.45
CA ASN A 23 0.78 -6.69 6.61
C ASN A 23 2.06 -6.05 7.14
N GLU A 24 2.34 -6.21 8.44
CA GLU A 24 3.56 -5.68 9.06
C GLU A 24 4.84 -6.38 8.61
N GLY A 25 4.74 -7.61 8.07
CA GLY A 25 5.90 -8.36 7.55
C GLY A 25 6.60 -7.67 6.38
N THR A 26 5.89 -6.79 5.65
CA THR A 26 6.48 -5.99 4.56
C THR A 26 7.44 -4.89 5.03
N LYS A 27 7.58 -4.68 6.35
CA LYS A 27 8.67 -3.84 6.91
C LYS A 27 10.05 -4.44 6.64
N ASP A 28 10.15 -5.77 6.52
CA ASP A 28 11.36 -6.39 5.99
C ASP A 28 11.45 -6.08 4.49
N LEU A 29 12.46 -5.29 4.12
CA LEU A 29 12.67 -4.86 2.75
C LEU A 29 12.96 -6.03 1.79
N LYS A 30 13.27 -7.23 2.29
CA LYS A 30 13.41 -8.45 1.49
C LYS A 30 12.07 -9.01 1.01
N VAL A 31 10.96 -8.68 1.67
CA VAL A 31 9.62 -9.10 1.24
C VAL A 31 9.20 -8.24 0.04
N ARG A 32 9.40 -8.78 -1.15
CA ARG A 32 9.05 -8.15 -2.44
C ARG A 32 7.64 -8.50 -2.88
N GLU A 33 7.25 -9.74 -2.63
CA GLU A 33 5.92 -10.26 -2.94
C GLU A 33 5.27 -10.85 -1.70
N TRP A 34 3.95 -10.72 -1.60
CA TRP A 34 3.18 -11.34 -0.53
C TRP A 34 1.74 -11.59 -0.95
N THR A 35 1.12 -12.60 -0.35
CA THR A 35 -0.32 -12.90 -0.53
C THR A 35 -1.08 -12.35 0.67
N CYS A 36 -2.15 -11.61 0.41
CA CYS A 36 -2.98 -11.07 1.47
C CYS A 36 -3.73 -12.19 2.20
N PRO A 37 -3.57 -12.36 3.52
CA PRO A 37 -4.24 -13.43 4.27
C PRO A 37 -5.75 -13.20 4.44
N LYS A 38 -6.26 -12.03 4.04
CA LYS A 38 -7.69 -11.67 4.16
C LYS A 38 -8.46 -11.86 2.86
N CYS A 39 -7.93 -11.37 1.75
CA CYS A 39 -8.60 -11.42 0.44
C CYS A 39 -7.88 -12.28 -0.59
N HIS A 40 -6.72 -12.86 -0.24
CA HIS A 40 -5.95 -13.77 -1.08
C HIS A 40 -5.38 -13.15 -2.37
N SER A 41 -5.42 -11.83 -2.53
CA SER A 41 -4.73 -11.14 -3.61
C SER A 41 -3.21 -11.25 -3.44
N ASN A 42 -2.51 -11.51 -4.54
CA ASN A 42 -1.06 -11.43 -4.60
C ASN A 42 -0.63 -9.99 -4.87
N HIS A 43 0.45 -9.57 -4.22
CA HIS A 43 0.99 -8.22 -4.32
C HIS A 43 2.47 -8.25 -4.61
N ASP A 44 2.92 -7.48 -5.61
CA ASP A 44 4.23 -6.83 -5.55
C ASP A 44 4.11 -5.62 -4.61
N ARG A 45 5.06 -5.50 -3.68
CA ARG A 45 5.05 -4.49 -2.62
C ARG A 45 5.02 -3.06 -3.18
N ASP A 46 5.81 -2.77 -4.20
CA ASP A 46 6.00 -1.40 -4.70
C ASP A 46 4.81 -1.00 -5.59
N VAL A 47 4.27 -1.93 -6.38
CA VAL A 47 3.01 -1.74 -7.12
C VAL A 47 1.87 -1.49 -6.15
N ASN A 48 1.73 -2.31 -5.11
CA ASN A 48 0.71 -2.11 -4.07
C ASN A 48 0.86 -0.74 -3.37
N ALA A 49 2.09 -0.33 -3.04
CA ALA A 49 2.35 0.99 -2.45
C ALA A 49 1.92 2.13 -3.39
N SER A 50 2.21 2.03 -4.69
CA SER A 50 1.84 3.05 -5.67
C SER A 50 0.33 3.25 -5.77
N ILE A 51 -0.44 2.16 -5.74
CA ILE A 51 -1.91 2.19 -5.78
C ILE A 51 -2.46 2.85 -4.52
N ASN A 52 -1.94 2.47 -3.33
CA ASN A 52 -2.36 3.07 -2.07
C ASN A 52 -2.03 4.57 -1.98
N ILE A 53 -0.86 5.00 -2.47
CA ILE A 53 -0.49 6.43 -2.52
C ILE A 53 -1.46 7.20 -3.42
N LEU A 54 -1.80 6.64 -4.59
CA LEU A 54 -2.79 7.24 -5.49
C LEU A 54 -4.16 7.36 -4.81
N MET A 55 -4.64 6.29 -4.19
CA MET A 55 -5.92 6.28 -3.47
C MET A 55 -5.95 7.33 -2.35
N GLN A 56 -4.91 7.41 -1.51
CA GLN A 56 -4.82 8.44 -0.47
C GLN A 56 -4.77 9.86 -1.04
N GLY A 57 -4.01 10.08 -2.11
CA GLY A 57 -3.95 11.39 -2.76
C GLY A 57 -5.29 11.83 -3.36
N ILE A 58 -6.14 10.88 -3.78
CA ILE A 58 -7.49 11.17 -4.28
C ILE A 58 -8.45 11.43 -3.12
N LEU A 59 -8.38 10.64 -2.04
CA LEU A 59 -9.28 10.72 -0.88
C LEU A 59 -8.99 11.90 0.06
N ALA A 60 -7.75 12.39 0.11
CA ALA A 60 -7.40 13.63 0.79
C ALA A 60 -7.97 14.83 0.01
N ASN A 61 -9.23 15.16 0.29
CA ASN A 61 -9.90 16.41 -0.11
C ASN A 61 -10.26 17.21 1.14
#